data_AF-U6JTE7-F1
#
_entry.id   AF-U6JTE7-F1
#
_cell.length_a   1.000
_cell.length_b   1.000
_cell.length_c   1.000
_cell.angle_alpha   90.00
_cell.angle_beta   90.00
_cell.angle_gamma   90.00
#
_symmetry.space_group_name_H-M   'P 1'
#
loop_
_entity.id
_entity.type
_entity.pdbx_description
1 polymer ?
#
loop_
_entity_poly.entity_id
_entity_poly.type
_entity_poly.pdbx_seq_one_letter_code
_entity_poly.pdbx_strand_id
1 'polypeptide(L)'
;MRCMYSSPFSRSKRSTSRSPPSFCSKIPAAAAAAAAAAVAAAAVAAAAAVAAAAAVAAAAATAAAAATTAAAAAAAAATAAAAVAAAAKVKQEEKKQQRSCSSSNGSRQKETQQQQQPKQHEAQHSSHQQHQQQQQQQQQQNQQNHQQQQQQQQQQHQQQQQQQEQHQQHQQQQQQQQQQQQSNCAGIDDLQQQKQQQQQQQQQQQQQQQQQQQQQQQQ
;
A
#
# COMPACT_ATOMS: atom_id res chain seq x y z
N MET A 1 20.63 8.13 9.50
CA MET A 1 21.04 9.33 8.74
C MET A 1 20.60 10.54 9.51
N ARG A 2 21.55 11.37 9.94
CA ARG A 2 21.35 12.56 10.78
C ARG A 2 20.97 13.74 9.88
N CYS A 3 19.81 14.35 10.09
CA CYS A 3 19.52 15.69 9.55
C CYS A 3 19.57 16.70 10.70
N MET A 4 20.51 17.64 10.55
CA MET A 4 20.83 18.66 11.54
C MET A 4 19.76 19.73 11.63
N TYR A 5 19.53 20.15 12.87
CA TYR A 5 18.96 21.43 13.28
C TYR A 5 19.56 22.61 12.50
N SER A 6 18.72 23.46 11.93
CA SER A 6 19.11 24.83 11.57
C SER A 6 17.90 25.78 11.61
N SER A 7 17.87 26.54 12.69
CA SER A 7 17.28 27.87 12.82
C SER A 7 18.01 28.54 14.00
N PRO A 8 18.14 29.88 14.11
CA PRO A 8 17.45 30.92 13.34
C PRO A 8 18.41 32.01 12.78
N PHE A 9 18.08 32.62 11.64
CA PHE A 9 18.76 33.85 11.21
C PHE A 9 18.01 35.07 11.73
N SER A 10 18.47 35.59 12.87
CA SER A 10 18.12 36.92 13.37
C SER A 10 18.65 37.99 12.41
N ARG A 11 17.76 38.74 11.76
CA ARG A 11 18.12 39.99 11.07
C ARG A 11 17.43 41.19 11.72
N SER A 12 18.22 41.82 12.59
CA SER A 12 18.47 43.25 12.70
C SER A 12 17.29 44.20 12.50
N LYS A 13 16.80 44.70 13.64
CA LYS A 13 16.10 45.98 13.77
C LYS A 13 16.94 47.11 13.15
N ARG A 14 16.45 47.74 12.09
CA ARG A 14 16.83 49.12 11.73
C ARG A 14 15.58 49.98 11.76
N SER A 15 15.42 50.67 12.89
CA SER A 15 14.50 51.78 13.07
C SER A 15 15.01 52.97 12.25
N THR A 16 14.47 53.17 11.06
CA THR A 16 14.53 54.48 10.38
C THR A 16 13.13 55.08 10.41
N SER A 17 12.92 55.90 11.43
CA SER A 17 11.84 56.87 11.53
C SER A 17 12.00 57.90 10.41
N ARG A 18 11.23 57.73 9.33
CA ARG A 18 10.94 58.77 8.35
C ARG A 18 9.43 58.83 8.19
N SER A 19 8.84 59.85 8.80
CA SER A 19 7.43 60.21 8.64
C SER A 19 7.11 60.40 7.16
N PRO A 20 6.15 59.65 6.58
CA PRO A 20 5.74 59.89 5.21
C PRO A 20 4.90 61.18 5.13
N PRO A 21 5.05 61.99 4.07
CA PRO A 21 4.17 63.10 3.81
C PRO A 21 2.76 62.59 3.50
N SER A 22 1.77 63.20 4.15
CA SER A 22 0.35 62.93 3.99
C SER A 22 -0.14 63.41 2.62
N PHE A 23 0.20 62.67 1.56
CA PHE A 23 -0.45 62.84 0.27
C PHE A 23 -1.79 62.10 0.31
N CYS A 24 -2.87 62.89 0.33
CA CYS A 24 -4.25 62.49 0.14
C CYS A 24 -4.46 62.02 -1.31
N SER A 25 -3.90 60.87 -1.64
CA SER A 25 -4.15 60.19 -2.90
C SER A 25 -5.25 59.17 -2.65
N LYS A 26 -6.44 59.43 -3.21
CA LYS A 26 -7.51 58.45 -3.34
C LYS A 26 -6.98 57.29 -4.21
N ILE A 27 -6.25 56.36 -3.59
CA ILE A 27 -5.85 55.13 -4.24
C ILE A 27 -7.17 54.40 -4.53
N PRO A 28 -7.49 54.13 -5.81
CA PRO A 28 -8.78 53.55 -6.16
C PRO A 28 -8.88 52.19 -5.48
N ALA A 29 -9.92 51.98 -4.68
CA ALA A 29 -10.20 50.70 -4.01
C ALA A 29 -10.17 49.50 -4.98
N ALA A 30 -10.41 49.76 -6.27
CA ALA A 30 -10.26 48.81 -7.37
C ALA A 30 -8.83 48.24 -7.51
N ALA A 31 -7.78 49.05 -7.30
CA ALA A 31 -6.38 48.59 -7.39
C ALA A 31 -6.00 47.65 -6.24
N ALA A 32 -6.52 47.90 -5.03
CA ALA A 32 -6.29 47.02 -3.88
C ALA A 32 -7.03 45.68 -4.04
N ALA A 33 -8.26 45.70 -4.57
CA ALA A 33 -9.01 44.48 -4.87
C ALA A 33 -8.33 43.64 -5.97
N ALA A 34 -7.81 44.27 -7.02
CA ALA A 34 -7.06 43.59 -8.07
C ALA A 34 -5.76 42.95 -7.54
N ALA A 35 -5.03 43.63 -6.67
CA ALA A 35 -3.83 43.08 -6.03
C ALA A 35 -4.15 41.88 -5.12
N ALA A 36 -5.24 41.94 -4.34
CA ALA A 36 -5.68 40.83 -3.51
C ALA A 36 -6.10 39.60 -4.35
N ALA A 37 -6.81 39.83 -5.46
CA ALA A 37 -7.18 38.77 -6.39
C ALA A 37 -5.95 38.12 -7.04
N ALA A 38 -4.93 38.90 -7.40
CA ALA A 38 -3.68 38.38 -7.95
C ALA A 38 -2.90 37.51 -6.95
N VAL A 39 -2.85 37.92 -5.67
CA VAL A 39 -2.21 37.12 -4.62
C VAL A 39 -2.98 35.82 -4.36
N ALA A 40 -4.32 35.86 -4.34
CA ALA A 40 -5.14 34.67 -4.19
C ALA A 40 -4.94 33.68 -5.37
N ALA A 41 -4.91 34.19 -6.60
CA ALA A 41 -4.64 33.37 -7.79
C ALA A 41 -3.24 32.75 -7.74
N ALA A 42 -2.22 33.50 -7.31
CA ALA A 42 -0.86 32.99 -7.13
C ALA A 42 -0.78 31.90 -6.05
N ALA A 43 -1.53 32.05 -4.95
CA ALA A 43 -1.59 31.04 -3.89
C ALA A 43 -2.24 29.74 -4.37
N VAL A 44 -3.34 29.82 -5.14
CA VAL A 44 -3.99 28.64 -5.74
C VAL A 44 -3.06 27.95 -6.75
N ALA A 45 -2.35 28.71 -7.59
CA ALA A 45 -1.38 28.16 -8.53
C ALA A 45 -0.21 27.47 -7.81
N ALA A 46 0.30 28.05 -6.71
CA ALA A 46 1.35 27.44 -5.91
C ALA A 46 0.86 26.14 -5.23
N ALA A 47 -0.36 26.12 -4.68
CA ALA A 47 -0.95 24.91 -4.10
C ALA A 47 -1.13 23.79 -5.15
N ALA A 48 -1.58 24.14 -6.35
CA ALA A 48 -1.71 23.19 -7.46
C ALA A 48 -0.34 22.61 -7.89
N ALA A 49 0.70 23.44 -7.93
CA ALA A 49 2.06 22.98 -8.26
C ALA A 49 2.62 22.02 -7.19
N VAL A 50 2.38 22.28 -5.90
CA VAL A 50 2.78 21.38 -4.81
C VAL A 50 2.01 20.05 -4.88
N ALA A 51 0.71 20.09 -5.16
CA ALA A 51 -0.09 18.87 -5.33
C ALA A 51 0.38 18.03 -6.52
N ALA A 52 0.70 18.66 -7.66
CA ALA A 52 1.25 17.98 -8.83
C ALA A 52 2.63 17.34 -8.53
N ALA A 53 3.51 18.06 -7.83
CA ALA A 53 4.81 17.52 -7.43
C ALA A 53 4.67 16.31 -6.48
N ALA A 54 3.73 16.36 -5.53
CA ALA A 54 3.44 15.25 -4.63
C ALA A 54 2.91 14.02 -5.38
N ALA A 55 2.05 14.21 -6.38
CA ALA A 55 1.54 13.12 -7.22
C ALA A 55 2.66 12.44 -8.04
N VAL A 56 3.58 13.23 -8.62
CA VAL A 56 4.74 12.69 -9.34
C VAL A 56 5.68 11.93 -8.40
N ALA A 57 5.93 12.43 -7.19
CA ALA A 57 6.74 11.74 -6.20
C ALA A 57 6.12 10.41 -5.75
N ALA A 58 4.80 10.38 -5.55
CA ALA A 58 4.07 9.14 -5.22
C ALA A 58 4.15 8.11 -6.36
N ALA A 59 3.99 8.55 -7.61
CA ALA A 59 4.13 7.67 -8.79
C ALA A 59 5.56 7.13 -8.95
N ALA A 60 6.58 7.94 -8.66
CA ALA A 60 7.97 7.49 -8.67
C ALA A 60 8.25 6.44 -7.58
N ALA A 61 7.67 6.61 -6.38
CA ALA A 61 7.81 5.65 -5.28
C ALA A 61 7.15 4.30 -5.60
N THR A 62 5.96 4.29 -6.21
CA THR A 62 5.30 3.04 -6.62
C THR A 62 6.06 2.33 -7.75
N ALA A 63 6.61 3.07 -8.71
CA ALA A 63 7.46 2.50 -9.75
C ALA A 63 8.75 1.88 -9.18
N ALA A 64 9.39 2.54 -8.21
CA ALA A 64 10.57 2.00 -7.54
C ALA A 64 10.26 0.72 -6.75
N ALA A 65 9.13 0.69 -6.03
CA ALA A 65 8.69 -0.51 -5.31
C ALA A 65 8.42 -1.68 -6.26
N ALA A 66 7.74 -1.43 -7.39
CA ALA A 66 7.49 -2.45 -8.42
C ALA A 66 8.81 -3.01 -9.01
N ALA A 67 9.80 -2.16 -9.26
CA ALA A 67 11.11 -2.59 -9.75
C ALA A 67 11.85 -3.46 -8.73
N THR A 68 11.79 -3.14 -7.43
CA THR A 68 12.41 -3.98 -6.38
C THR A 68 11.75 -5.35 -6.25
N THR A 69 10.42 -5.44 -6.35
CA THR A 69 9.69 -6.71 -6.33
C THR A 69 10.03 -7.56 -7.55
N ALA A 70 10.13 -6.96 -8.74
CA ALA A 70 10.53 -7.66 -9.95
C ALA A 70 11.97 -8.21 -9.86
N ALA A 71 12.90 -7.43 -9.32
CA ALA A 71 14.28 -7.87 -9.12
C ALA A 71 14.38 -9.03 -8.10
N ALA A 72 13.61 -8.99 -7.01
CA ALA A 72 13.55 -10.07 -6.03
C ALA A 72 12.97 -11.36 -6.62
N ALA A 73 11.91 -11.27 -7.44
CA ALA A 73 11.34 -12.41 -8.14
C ALA A 73 12.33 -13.04 -9.14
N ALA A 74 13.09 -12.21 -9.88
CA ALA A 74 14.12 -12.69 -10.81
C ALA A 74 15.26 -13.41 -10.07
N ALA A 75 15.70 -12.89 -8.92
CA ALA A 75 16.73 -13.52 -8.09
C ALA A 75 16.26 -14.88 -7.54
N ALA A 76 15.02 -14.96 -7.05
CA ALA A 76 14.42 -16.22 -6.59
C ALA A 76 14.36 -17.27 -7.71
N ALA A 77 13.93 -16.88 -8.92
CA ALA A 77 13.91 -17.77 -10.08
C ALA A 77 15.31 -18.30 -10.46
N ALA A 78 16.33 -17.44 -10.41
CA ALA A 78 17.72 -17.83 -10.68
C ALA A 78 18.24 -18.85 -9.64
N THR A 79 17.94 -18.66 -8.35
CA THR A 79 18.33 -19.62 -7.30
C THR A 79 17.63 -20.98 -7.46
N ALA A 80 16.35 -20.99 -7.84
CA ALA A 80 15.61 -22.22 -8.08
C ALA A 80 16.20 -23.00 -9.28
N ALA A 81 16.55 -22.30 -10.37
CA ALA A 81 17.20 -22.90 -11.53
C ALA A 81 18.57 -23.50 -11.19
N ALA A 82 19.37 -22.82 -10.37
CA ALA A 82 20.66 -23.32 -9.91
C ALA A 82 20.53 -24.59 -9.05
N ALA A 83 19.52 -24.66 -8.17
CA ALA A 83 19.24 -25.85 -7.35
C ALA A 83 18.86 -27.07 -8.21
N VAL A 84 18.04 -26.88 -9.25
CA VAL A 84 17.67 -27.96 -10.20
C VAL A 84 18.91 -28.44 -10.97
N ALA A 85 19.77 -27.53 -11.42
CA ALA A 85 21.01 -27.88 -12.11
C ALA A 85 21.99 -28.66 -11.21
N ALA A 86 22.09 -28.29 -9.92
CA ALA A 86 22.91 -29.02 -8.94
C ALA A 86 22.37 -30.44 -8.69
N ALA A 87 21.05 -30.60 -8.51
CA ALA A 87 20.42 -31.91 -8.33
C ALA A 87 20.60 -32.83 -9.55
N ALA A 88 20.62 -32.27 -10.76
CA ALA A 88 20.88 -33.02 -11.98
C ALA A 88 22.33 -33.57 -12.06
N LYS A 89 23.32 -32.84 -11.53
CA LYS A 89 24.72 -33.30 -11.48
C LYS A 89 24.91 -34.47 -10.53
N VAL A 90 24.32 -34.44 -9.34
CA VAL A 90 24.40 -35.53 -8.35
C VAL A 90 23.87 -36.85 -8.95
N LYS A 91 22.72 -36.80 -9.63
CA LYS A 91 22.15 -37.97 -10.31
C LYS A 91 23.03 -38.55 -11.43
N GLN A 92 23.87 -37.74 -12.07
CA GLN A 92 24.82 -38.24 -13.07
C GLN A 92 26.03 -38.94 -12.43
N GLU A 93 26.51 -38.46 -11.29
CA GLU A 93 27.63 -39.08 -10.57
C GLU A 93 27.25 -40.44 -9.97
N GLU A 94 26.04 -40.57 -9.41
CA GLU A 94 25.52 -41.85 -8.91
C GLU A 94 25.47 -42.91 -10.03
N LYS A 95 25.02 -42.52 -11.23
CA LYS A 95 24.99 -43.42 -12.40
C LYS A 95 26.38 -43.84 -12.88
N LYS A 96 27.41 -43.01 -12.67
CA LYS A 96 28.80 -43.37 -13.01
C LYS A 96 29.38 -44.35 -11.98
N GLN A 97 29.12 -44.14 -10.69
CA GLN A 97 29.60 -45.03 -9.63
C GLN A 97 29.00 -46.44 -9.73
N GLN A 98 27.73 -46.57 -10.13
CA GLN A 98 27.09 -47.87 -10.34
C GLN A 98 27.70 -48.68 -11.51
N ARG A 99 28.38 -48.06 -12.46
CA ARG A 99 29.01 -48.78 -13.59
C ARG A 99 30.40 -49.32 -13.25
N SER A 100 31.08 -48.77 -12.25
CA SER A 100 32.43 -49.19 -11.84
C SER A 100 32.48 -50.43 -10.94
N CYS A 101 31.36 -50.87 -10.35
CA CYS A 101 31.33 -52.02 -9.43
C CYS A 101 30.97 -53.37 -10.06
N SER A 102 30.71 -53.45 -11.38
CA SER A 102 30.21 -54.67 -12.03
C SER A 102 31.28 -55.58 -12.66
N SER A 103 32.58 -55.31 -12.50
CA SER A 103 33.64 -56.02 -13.24
C SER A 103 34.58 -56.91 -12.42
N SER A 104 34.29 -57.24 -11.16
CA SER A 104 35.25 -57.96 -10.29
C SER A 104 34.72 -59.21 -9.58
N ASN A 105 33.84 -60.00 -10.19
CA ASN A 105 33.46 -61.31 -9.62
C ASN A 105 33.39 -62.42 -10.68
N GLY A 106 34.55 -62.75 -11.25
CA GLY A 106 34.78 -64.00 -11.98
C GLY A 106 35.79 -64.84 -11.22
N SER A 107 35.51 -66.14 -11.07
CA SER A 107 36.43 -67.19 -10.58
C SER A 107 36.48 -67.42 -9.06
N ARG A 108 35.39 -67.94 -8.48
CA ARG A 108 35.43 -68.83 -7.30
C ARG A 108 34.11 -69.61 -7.12
N GLN A 109 33.60 -70.17 -8.21
CA GLN A 109 32.50 -71.14 -8.18
C GLN A 109 33.13 -72.54 -8.11
N LYS A 110 33.05 -73.21 -6.96
CA LYS A 110 32.71 -74.66 -6.87
C LYS A 110 32.77 -75.30 -5.47
N GLU A 111 33.24 -74.65 -4.40
CA GLU A 111 33.35 -75.33 -3.08
C GLU A 111 32.40 -74.88 -1.96
N THR A 112 31.58 -73.83 -2.10
CA THR A 112 30.77 -73.28 -0.99
C THR A 112 29.27 -73.61 -1.02
N GLN A 113 28.84 -74.75 -1.56
CA GLN A 113 27.40 -75.06 -1.66
C GLN A 113 26.71 -75.45 -0.33
N GLN A 114 27.45 -75.71 0.76
CA GLN A 114 26.83 -76.07 2.05
C GLN A 114 26.92 -74.98 3.14
N GLN A 115 27.56 -73.83 2.89
CA GLN A 115 27.56 -72.68 3.82
C GLN A 115 26.73 -71.46 3.33
N GLN A 116 26.00 -71.58 2.22
CA GLN A 116 25.25 -70.45 1.64
C GLN A 116 23.80 -70.31 2.10
N GLN A 117 23.23 -71.28 2.83
CA GLN A 117 21.88 -71.14 3.38
C GLN A 117 21.70 -70.00 4.40
N PRO A 118 22.66 -69.67 5.31
CA PRO A 118 22.46 -68.52 6.20
C PRO A 118 22.48 -67.16 5.48
N LYS A 119 23.18 -67.03 4.35
CA LYS A 119 23.31 -65.74 3.64
C LYS A 119 22.03 -65.32 2.89
N GLN A 120 21.17 -66.27 2.49
CA GLN A 120 19.87 -65.92 1.90
C GLN A 120 18.89 -65.35 2.95
N HIS A 121 18.98 -65.79 4.20
CA HIS A 121 18.14 -65.25 5.27
C HIS A 121 18.53 -63.82 5.67
N GLU A 122 19.83 -63.48 5.69
CA GLU A 122 20.28 -62.09 5.93
C GLU A 122 19.86 -61.12 4.82
N ALA A 123 19.86 -61.57 3.55
CA ALA A 123 19.42 -60.77 2.42
C ALA A 123 17.91 -60.48 2.46
N GLN A 124 17.09 -61.46 2.86
CA GLN A 124 15.65 -61.24 3.05
C GLN A 124 15.35 -60.29 4.22
N HIS A 125 16.11 -60.37 5.32
CA HIS A 125 15.97 -59.47 6.45
C HIS A 125 16.33 -58.03 6.09
N SER A 126 17.43 -57.83 5.35
CA SER A 126 17.83 -56.49 4.89
C SER A 126 16.81 -55.86 3.95
N SER A 127 16.22 -56.64 3.04
CA SER A 127 15.18 -56.15 2.13
C SER A 127 13.90 -55.71 2.86
N HIS A 128 13.49 -56.47 3.89
CA HIS A 128 12.35 -56.09 4.74
C HIS A 128 12.62 -54.79 5.52
N GLN A 129 13.83 -54.63 6.06
CA GLN A 129 14.20 -53.43 6.79
C GLN A 129 14.23 -52.19 5.88
N GLN A 130 14.70 -52.35 4.65
CA GLN A 130 14.71 -51.28 3.65
C GLN A 130 13.28 -50.89 3.22
N HIS A 131 12.37 -51.86 3.08
CA HIS A 131 10.95 -51.58 2.83
C HIS A 131 10.28 -50.81 3.98
N GLN A 132 10.56 -51.18 5.24
CA GLN A 132 10.04 -50.44 6.39
C GLN A 132 10.56 -49.00 6.43
N GLN A 133 11.85 -48.77 6.13
CA GLN A 133 12.40 -47.41 6.06
C GLN A 133 11.75 -46.58 4.94
N GLN A 134 11.51 -47.17 3.77
CA GLN A 134 10.79 -46.47 2.69
C GLN A 134 9.35 -46.11 3.08
N GLN A 135 8.63 -47.00 3.77
CA GLN A 135 7.29 -46.68 4.27
C GLN A 135 7.30 -45.55 5.29
N GLN A 136 8.28 -45.53 6.22
CA GLN A 136 8.40 -44.43 7.18
C GLN A 136 8.71 -43.09 6.50
N GLN A 137 9.59 -43.09 5.48
CA GLN A 137 9.86 -41.87 4.70
C GLN A 137 8.61 -41.38 3.96
N GLN A 138 7.83 -42.27 3.35
CA GLN A 138 6.57 -41.88 2.70
C GLN A 138 5.55 -41.31 3.70
N GLN A 139 5.45 -41.89 4.92
CA GLN A 139 4.57 -41.34 5.95
C GLN A 139 5.02 -39.94 6.42
N GLN A 140 6.32 -39.72 6.62
CA GLN A 140 6.82 -38.39 6.98
C GLN A 140 6.56 -37.37 5.88
N GLN A 141 6.75 -37.76 4.61
CA GLN A 141 6.51 -36.87 3.48
C GLN A 141 5.02 -36.52 3.33
N ASN A 142 4.12 -37.47 3.61
CA ASN A 142 2.67 -37.22 3.64
C ASN A 142 2.23 -36.31 4.80
N GLN A 143 2.83 -36.47 5.99
CA GLN A 143 2.59 -35.54 7.11
C GLN A 143 3.05 -34.12 6.79
N GLN A 144 4.22 -33.99 6.16
CA GLN A 144 4.77 -32.70 5.78
C GLN A 144 3.89 -32.01 4.73
N ASN A 145 3.37 -32.77 3.74
CA ASN A 145 2.39 -32.26 2.78
C ASN A 145 1.08 -31.81 3.45
N HIS A 146 0.56 -32.57 4.42
CA HIS A 146 -0.64 -32.18 5.15
C HIS A 146 -0.45 -30.89 5.95
N GLN A 147 0.70 -30.72 6.62
CA GLN A 147 1.02 -29.47 7.32
C GLN A 147 1.11 -28.27 6.35
N GLN A 148 1.73 -28.47 5.19
CA GLN A 148 1.88 -27.41 4.20
C GLN A 148 0.51 -27.01 3.61
N GLN A 149 -0.38 -27.98 3.39
CA GLN A 149 -1.74 -27.73 2.92
C GLN A 149 -2.59 -27.01 3.99
N GLN A 150 -2.44 -27.35 5.27
CA GLN A 150 -3.07 -26.60 6.37
C GLN A 150 -2.58 -25.16 6.45
N GLN A 151 -1.27 -24.91 6.30
CA GLN A 151 -0.75 -23.54 6.27
C GLN A 151 -1.29 -22.74 5.09
N GLN A 152 -1.40 -23.34 3.91
CA GLN A 152 -2.02 -22.67 2.76
C GLN A 152 -3.49 -22.32 3.00
N GLN A 153 -4.29 -23.25 3.56
CA GLN A 153 -5.68 -22.94 3.90
C GLN A 153 -5.79 -21.82 4.94
N GLN A 154 -4.89 -21.79 5.91
CA GLN A 154 -4.87 -20.76 6.95
C GLN A 154 -4.49 -19.39 6.37
N GLN A 155 -3.50 -19.32 5.47
CA GLN A 155 -3.18 -18.09 4.73
C GLN A 155 -4.36 -17.62 3.88
N GLN A 156 -5.04 -18.54 3.19
CA GLN A 156 -6.18 -18.19 2.34
C GLN A 156 -7.34 -17.63 3.17
N HIS A 157 -7.61 -18.19 4.36
CA HIS A 157 -8.58 -17.65 5.31
C HIS A 157 -8.20 -16.25 5.81
N GLN A 158 -6.93 -16.02 6.15
CA GLN A 158 -6.45 -14.70 6.58
C GLN A 158 -6.61 -13.65 5.48
N GLN A 159 -6.31 -14.03 4.23
CA GLN A 159 -6.44 -13.13 3.09
C GLN A 159 -7.92 -12.80 2.80
N GLN A 160 -8.82 -13.76 3.00
CA GLN A 160 -10.26 -13.56 2.84
C GLN A 160 -10.83 -12.65 3.95
N GLN A 161 -10.35 -12.78 5.20
CA GLN A 161 -10.69 -11.86 6.28
C GLN A 161 -10.23 -10.42 5.99
N GLN A 162 -8.98 -10.23 5.53
CA GLN A 162 -8.50 -8.89 5.16
C GLN A 162 -9.32 -8.25 4.04
N GLN A 163 -9.72 -9.02 3.03
CA GLN A 163 -10.60 -8.50 1.97
C GLN A 163 -11.97 -8.09 2.53
N GLN A 164 -12.52 -8.87 3.46
CA GLN A 164 -13.81 -8.57 4.09
C GLN A 164 -13.74 -7.30 4.95
N GLU A 165 -12.67 -7.11 5.73
CA GLU A 165 -12.42 -5.89 6.51
C GLU A 165 -12.25 -4.67 5.60
N GLN A 166 -11.50 -4.80 4.51
CA GLN A 166 -11.30 -3.71 3.56
C GLN A 166 -12.63 -3.31 2.88
N HIS A 167 -13.49 -4.29 2.57
CA HIS A 167 -14.82 -4.03 2.02
C HIS A 167 -15.74 -3.31 3.03
N GLN A 168 -15.70 -3.71 4.30
CA GLN A 168 -16.44 -3.05 5.38
C GLN A 168 -15.98 -1.61 5.60
N GLN A 169 -14.67 -1.37 5.57
CA GLN A 169 -14.12 -0.02 5.70
C GLN A 169 -14.56 0.87 4.52
N HIS A 170 -14.53 0.35 3.30
CA HIS A 170 -15.01 1.08 2.12
C HIS A 170 -16.51 1.44 2.24
N GLN A 171 -17.32 0.51 2.72
CA GLN A 171 -18.76 0.73 2.91
C GLN A 171 -19.04 1.79 3.99
N GLN A 172 -18.31 1.78 5.11
CA GLN A 172 -18.40 2.85 6.11
C GLN A 172 -18.01 4.22 5.56
N GLN A 173 -16.93 4.27 4.77
CA GLN A 173 -16.45 5.52 4.19
C GLN A 173 -17.47 6.10 3.19
N GLN A 174 -18.14 5.23 2.42
CA GLN A 174 -19.21 5.62 1.51
C GLN A 174 -20.45 6.12 2.27
N GLN A 175 -20.83 5.50 3.39
CA GLN A 175 -21.90 6.01 4.25
C GLN A 175 -21.57 7.37 4.86
N GLN A 176 -20.33 7.59 5.33
CA GLN A 176 -19.92 8.90 5.83
C GLN A 176 -19.98 9.98 4.76
N GLN A 177 -19.56 9.68 3.52
CA GLN A 177 -19.70 10.63 2.41
C GLN A 177 -21.17 10.95 2.12
N GLN A 178 -22.06 9.96 2.13
CA GLN A 178 -23.50 10.22 1.95
C GLN A 178 -24.07 11.09 3.07
N GLN A 179 -23.70 10.84 4.34
CA GLN A 179 -24.14 11.69 5.45
C GLN A 179 -23.61 13.13 5.35
N GLN A 180 -22.36 13.31 4.92
CA GLN A 180 -21.81 14.65 4.68
C GLN A 180 -22.53 15.35 3.53
N GLN A 181 -22.84 14.65 2.44
CA GLN A 181 -23.60 15.21 1.32
C GLN A 181 -25.02 15.60 1.74
N GLN A 182 -25.70 14.76 2.52
CA GLN A 182 -27.03 15.08 3.07
C GLN A 182 -26.99 16.28 4.02
N SER A 183 -25.98 16.34 4.90
CA SER A 183 -25.80 17.47 5.83
C SER A 183 -25.51 18.78 5.08
N ASN A 184 -24.66 18.73 4.05
CA ASN A 184 -24.37 19.90 3.22
C ASN A 184 -25.60 20.35 2.42
N CYS A 185 -26.41 19.41 1.91
CA CYS A 185 -27.64 19.73 1.19
C CYS A 185 -28.64 20.42 2.11
N ALA A 186 -28.92 19.84 3.28
CA ALA A 186 -29.82 20.41 4.27
C ALA A 186 -29.38 21.80 4.76
N GLY A 187 -28.08 22.02 4.92
CA GLY A 187 -27.53 23.32 5.33
C GLY A 187 -27.69 24.42 4.26
N ILE A 188 -27.70 24.06 2.97
CA ILE A 188 -27.93 25.03 1.88
C ILE A 188 -29.39 25.48 1.87
N ASP A 189 -30.34 24.55 2.05
CA ASP A 189 -31.76 24.86 2.07
C ASP A 189 -32.12 25.81 3.24
N ASP A 190 -31.57 25.55 4.43
CA ASP A 190 -31.80 26.38 5.62
C ASP A 190 -31.24 27.81 5.45
N LEU A 191 -30.01 27.92 4.90
CA LEU A 191 -29.40 29.23 4.59
C LEU A 191 -30.21 30.00 3.54
N GLN A 192 -30.74 29.30 2.53
CA GLN A 192 -31.60 29.91 1.51
C GLN A 192 -32.92 30.40 2.11
N GLN A 193 -33.53 29.63 3.00
CA GLN A 193 -34.74 30.02 3.71
C GLN A 193 -34.51 31.24 4.61
N GLN A 194 -33.38 31.28 5.32
CA GLN A 194 -32.99 32.41 6.16
C GLN A 194 -32.85 33.72 5.35
N LYS A 195 -32.20 33.66 4.17
CA LYS A 195 -32.09 34.82 3.27
C LYS A 195 -33.46 35.32 2.81
N GLN A 196 -34.38 34.42 2.49
CA GLN A 196 -35.73 34.79 2.03
C GLN A 196 -36.53 35.50 3.14
N GLN A 197 -36.44 35.03 4.39
CA GLN A 197 -37.06 35.74 5.53
C GLN A 197 -36.44 37.13 5.75
N GLN A 198 -35.12 37.26 5.66
CA GLN A 198 -34.45 38.56 5.84
C GLN A 198 -34.87 39.57 4.75
N GLN A 199 -35.06 39.10 3.52
CA GLN A 199 -35.54 39.92 2.42
C GLN A 199 -37.00 40.39 2.63
N GLN A 200 -37.87 39.52 3.14
CA GLN A 200 -39.24 39.91 3.53
C GLN A 200 -39.27 40.95 4.64
N GLN A 201 -38.44 40.80 5.68
CA GLN A 201 -38.36 41.80 6.76
C GLN A 201 -37.90 43.17 6.24
N GLN A 202 -36.93 43.23 5.32
CA GLN A 202 -36.52 44.48 4.70
C GLN A 202 -37.65 45.14 3.89
N GLN A 203 -38.42 44.36 3.12
CA GLN A 203 -39.56 44.89 2.37
C GLN A 203 -40.64 45.46 3.30
N GLN A 204 -40.95 44.78 4.41
CA GLN A 204 -41.89 45.30 5.41
C GLN A 204 -41.42 46.61 6.04
N GLN A 205 -40.13 46.72 6.38
CA GLN A 205 -39.58 47.97 6.91
C GLN A 205 -39.66 49.13 5.90
N GLN A 206 -39.38 48.87 4.61
CA GLN A 206 -39.53 49.89 3.57
C GLN A 206 -40.98 50.36 3.43
N GLN A 207 -41.95 49.43 3.45
CA GLN A 207 -43.37 49.79 3.40
C GLN A 207 -43.78 50.65 4.61
N GLN A 208 -43.33 50.31 5.81
CA GLN A 208 -43.60 51.13 7.00
C GLN A 208 -43.01 52.54 6.88
N GLN A 209 -41.77 52.67 6.39
CA GLN A 209 -41.17 53.98 6.15
C GLN A 209 -41.95 54.81 5.13
N GLN A 210 -42.41 54.19 4.03
CA GLN A 210 -43.24 54.88 3.05
C GLN A 210 -44.57 55.34 3.65
N GLN A 211 -45.23 54.51 4.47
CA GLN A 211 -46.46 54.91 5.16
C GLN A 211 -46.22 56.08 6.13
N GLN A 212 -45.12 56.07 6.88
CA GLN A 212 -44.77 57.19 7.76
C GLN A 212 -44.51 58.48 6.96
N GLN A 213 -43.82 58.40 5.82
CA GLN A 213 -43.63 59.55 4.94
C GLN A 213 -44.95 60.08 4.39
N GLN A 214 -45.88 59.20 4.00
CA GLN A 214 -47.20 59.63 3.55
C GLN A 214 -48.02 60.30 4.65
N GLN A 215 -47.94 59.79 5.89
CA GLN A 215 -48.61 60.43 7.03
C GLN A 215 -48.02 61.81 7.34
N GLN A 216 -46.70 61.96 7.23
CA GLN A 216 -46.05 63.27 7.40
C GLN A 216 -46.42 64.28 6.31
N GLN A 217 -46.75 63.82 5.10
CA GLN A 217 -47.22 64.70 4.02
C GLN A 217 -48.69 65.13 4.18
N GLN A 218 -49.45 64.48 5.07
CA GLN A 218 -50.85 64.81 5.34
C GLN A 218 -51.04 65.72 6.57
N GLN A 219 -49.98 65.99 7.33
CA GLN A 219 -49.97 66.92 8.47
C GLN A 219 -49.45 68.29 8.05
#